data_AF-A0A8A2U6Q8-F1
#
_entry.id   AF-A0A8A2U6Q8-F1
#
_cell.length_a   1.000
_cell.length_b   1.000
_cell.length_c   1.000
_cell.angle_alpha   90.00
_cell.angle_beta   90.00
_cell.angle_gamma   90.00
#
_symmetry.space_group_name_H-M   'P 1'
#
loop_
_entity.id
_entity.type
_entity.pdbx_description
1 polymer ?
#
loop_
_entity_poly.entity_id
_entity_poly.type
_entity_poly.pdbx_seq_one_letter_code
_entity_poly.pdbx_strand_id
1 'polypeptide(L)'
;MTSTDPNDPIADALLGDSTYERLRVERYALIKRRIPQKLVYQSGLLFALALVVPIVATYPSAVQAAFPGGDPLWSSPLVLWVGVYAGGIELGTATCLVAVAIARRRYEPHLSESQVHALLNVEDVASMFGLATGGFAILITVGFFLLGHAGIETVTAVVESAPRDPYGRTGVPVPVIAVGAAAAISSCVVYAAGRYLSSK
;
A
#
# COMPACT_ATOMS: atom_id res chain seq x y z
N MET A 1 25.59 -5.02 -28.35
CA MET A 1 24.27 -5.41 -28.88
C MET A 1 23.36 -4.20 -28.77
N THR A 2 23.20 -3.46 -29.86
CA THR A 2 22.38 -2.26 -29.97
C THR A 2 20.92 -2.67 -30.21
N SER A 3 20.04 -2.46 -29.22
CA SER A 3 18.59 -2.56 -29.43
C SER A 3 18.14 -1.32 -30.18
N THR A 4 17.96 -1.45 -31.49
CA THR A 4 17.39 -0.40 -32.36
C THR A 4 15.87 -0.46 -32.28
N ASP A 5 15.31 -0.32 -31.07
CA ASP A 5 13.87 -0.18 -30.89
C ASP A 5 13.55 1.34 -30.89
N PRO A 6 12.85 1.86 -31.90
CA PRO A 6 12.50 3.28 -32.00
C PRO A 6 11.54 3.75 -30.89
N ASN A 7 11.02 2.84 -30.05
CA ASN A 7 10.22 3.15 -28.87
C ASN A 7 10.92 2.79 -27.55
N ASP A 8 12.25 2.71 -27.51
CA ASP A 8 12.97 2.41 -26.27
C ASP A 8 12.77 3.55 -25.24
N PRO A 9 12.05 3.30 -24.13
CA PRO A 9 11.79 4.33 -23.12
C PRO A 9 13.05 4.79 -22.39
N ILE A 10 14.17 4.05 -22.49
CA ILE A 10 15.47 4.45 -21.96
C ILE A 10 16.13 5.47 -22.89
N ALA A 11 16.11 5.22 -24.21
CA ALA A 11 16.64 6.17 -25.19
C ALA A 11 15.84 7.48 -25.20
N ASP A 12 14.51 7.39 -25.11
CA ASP A 12 13.61 8.56 -25.09
C ASP A 12 13.77 9.41 -23.81
N ALA A 13 14.07 8.77 -22.67
CA ALA A 13 14.37 9.47 -21.41
C ALA A 13 15.78 10.08 -21.38
N LEU A 14 16.75 9.50 -22.10
CA LEU A 14 18.12 10.01 -22.19
C LEU A 14 18.25 11.15 -23.21
N LEU A 15 17.47 11.08 -24.29
CA LEU A 15 17.45 12.05 -25.39
C LEU A 15 16.39 13.15 -25.23
N GLY A 16 15.41 12.96 -24.33
CA GLY A 16 14.37 13.94 -24.05
C GLY A 16 14.81 15.11 -23.14
N ASP A 17 14.15 16.25 -23.27
CA ASP A 17 14.46 17.51 -22.55
C ASP A 17 14.15 17.49 -21.03
N SER A 18 13.67 16.37 -20.46
CA SER A 18 13.38 16.27 -19.02
C SER A 18 14.60 15.75 -18.25
N THR A 19 15.33 16.68 -17.62
CA THR A 19 16.43 16.38 -16.67
C THR A 19 16.01 15.39 -15.59
N TYR A 20 14.73 15.40 -15.18
CA TYR A 20 14.20 14.46 -14.19
C TYR A 20 14.13 13.01 -14.72
N GLU A 21 13.62 12.74 -15.94
CA GLU A 21 13.58 11.37 -16.47
C GLU A 21 14.98 10.85 -16.75
N ARG A 22 15.89 11.71 -17.22
CA ARG A 22 17.29 11.34 -17.45
C ARG A 22 17.98 10.88 -16.17
N LEU A 23 17.91 11.70 -15.10
CA LEU A 23 18.48 11.36 -13.79
C LEU A 23 17.80 10.15 -13.14
N ARG A 24 16.48 9.96 -13.35
CA ARG A 24 15.77 8.78 -12.82
C ARG A 24 16.23 7.48 -13.48
N VAL A 25 16.55 7.50 -14.77
CA VAL A 25 17.07 6.32 -15.49
C VAL A 25 18.52 6.02 -15.12
N GLU A 26 19.33 7.05 -14.89
CA GLU A 26 20.74 6.90 -14.46
C GLU A 26 20.88 6.41 -13.01
N ARG A 27 19.89 6.68 -12.14
CA ARG A 27 19.97 6.34 -10.71
C ARG A 27 19.51 4.91 -10.42
N TYR A 28 20.22 4.26 -9.51
CA TYR A 28 19.86 2.94 -8.98
C TYR A 28 18.67 3.06 -8.01
N ALA A 29 17.44 3.05 -8.53
CA ALA A 29 16.23 2.96 -7.70
C ALA A 29 15.86 1.49 -7.45
N LEU A 30 15.53 1.14 -6.20
CA LEU A 30 15.04 -0.20 -5.83
C LEU A 30 13.74 -0.56 -6.58
N ILE A 31 12.89 0.43 -6.86
CA ILE A 31 11.65 0.27 -7.63
C ILE A 31 11.69 1.26 -8.82
N LYS A 32 12.17 0.78 -9.97
CA LYS A 32 12.39 1.57 -11.20
C LYS A 32 11.10 2.06 -11.92
N ARG A 33 9.93 1.77 -11.37
CA ARG A 33 8.62 2.08 -11.98
C ARG A 33 8.27 3.56 -11.88
N ARG A 34 7.43 4.05 -12.80
CA ARG A 34 6.94 5.45 -12.80
C ARG A 34 6.02 5.70 -11.59
N ILE A 35 5.95 6.93 -11.08
CA ILE A 35 5.06 7.33 -9.98
C ILE A 35 3.61 6.84 -10.17
N PRO A 36 2.96 7.01 -11.34
CA PRO A 36 1.60 6.50 -11.54
C PRO A 36 1.46 4.99 -11.34
N GLN A 37 2.47 4.20 -11.73
CA GLN A 37 2.45 2.76 -11.53
C GLN A 37 2.62 2.39 -10.06
N LYS A 38 3.47 3.11 -9.32
CA LYS A 38 3.63 2.93 -7.87
C LYS A 38 2.30 3.17 -7.14
N LEU A 39 1.58 4.24 -7.49
CA LEU A 39 0.25 4.53 -6.94
C LEU A 39 -0.78 3.44 -7.24
N VAL A 40 -0.73 2.82 -8.43
CA VAL A 40 -1.61 1.67 -8.76
C VAL A 40 -1.31 0.48 -7.85
N TYR A 41 -0.04 0.18 -7.57
CA TYR A 41 0.31 -0.89 -6.62
C TYR A 41 -0.17 -0.59 -5.20
N GLN A 42 0.02 0.63 -4.70
CA GLN A 42 -0.45 1.03 -3.37
C GLN A 42 -1.99 0.97 -3.27
N SER A 43 -2.69 1.38 -4.33
CA SER A 43 -4.14 1.21 -4.42
C SER A 43 -4.54 -0.28 -4.35
N GLY A 44 -3.82 -1.17 -5.05
CA GLY A 44 -4.05 -2.60 -4.98
C GLY A 44 -3.83 -3.18 -3.58
N LEU A 45 -2.82 -2.71 -2.86
CA LEU A 45 -2.56 -3.12 -1.47
C LEU A 45 -3.66 -2.62 -0.52
N LEU A 46 -4.08 -1.37 -0.63
CA LEU A 46 -5.22 -0.84 0.11
C LEU A 46 -6.51 -1.61 -0.20
N PHE A 47 -6.71 -2.02 -1.46
CA PHE A 47 -7.85 -2.86 -1.84
C PHE A 47 -7.74 -4.25 -1.19
N ALA A 48 -6.55 -4.86 -1.16
CA ALA A 48 -6.33 -6.13 -0.47
C ALA A 48 -6.65 -6.03 1.03
N LEU A 49 -6.29 -4.91 1.68
CA LEU A 49 -6.70 -4.65 3.06
C LEU A 49 -8.23 -4.55 3.20
N ALA A 50 -8.92 -3.95 2.22
CA ALA A 50 -10.39 -3.89 2.23
C ALA A 50 -11.05 -5.28 2.11
N LEU A 51 -10.38 -6.25 1.47
CA LEU A 51 -10.87 -7.63 1.38
C LEU A 51 -10.97 -8.34 2.73
N VAL A 52 -10.37 -7.80 3.80
CA VAL A 52 -10.58 -8.33 5.15
C VAL A 52 -12.07 -8.37 5.51
N VAL A 53 -12.87 -7.40 5.08
CA VAL A 53 -14.31 -7.37 5.35
C VAL A 53 -15.05 -8.57 4.76
N PRO A 54 -15.00 -8.83 3.43
CA PRO A 54 -15.65 -10.01 2.87
C PRO A 54 -15.05 -11.32 3.40
N ILE A 55 -13.74 -11.40 3.65
CA ILE A 55 -13.13 -12.60 4.28
C ILE A 55 -13.83 -12.90 5.60
N VAL A 56 -13.85 -11.92 6.49
CA VAL A 56 -14.42 -12.04 7.84
C VAL A 56 -15.92 -12.30 7.82
N ALA A 57 -16.65 -11.65 6.89
CA ALA A 57 -18.09 -11.88 6.71
C ALA A 57 -18.44 -13.33 6.31
N THR A 58 -17.47 -14.07 5.75
CA THR A 58 -17.66 -15.44 5.28
C THR A 58 -17.09 -16.50 6.23
N TYR A 59 -16.71 -16.11 7.45
CA TYR A 59 -16.19 -17.07 8.43
C TYR A 59 -17.22 -18.13 8.85
N PRO A 60 -16.78 -19.36 9.15
CA PRO A 60 -17.62 -20.36 9.80
C PRO A 60 -18.10 -19.88 11.17
N SER A 61 -19.31 -20.26 11.59
CA SER A 61 -19.92 -19.86 12.87
C SER A 61 -19.05 -20.20 14.09
N ALA A 62 -18.35 -21.33 14.05
CA ALA A 62 -17.41 -21.74 15.09
C ALA A 62 -16.25 -20.74 15.27
N VAL A 63 -15.78 -20.14 14.17
CA VAL A 63 -14.72 -19.12 14.20
C VAL A 63 -15.28 -17.77 14.63
N GLN A 64 -16.49 -17.41 14.17
CA GLN A 64 -17.15 -16.17 14.58
C GLN A 64 -17.34 -16.09 16.10
N ALA A 65 -17.75 -17.20 16.72
CA ALA A 65 -17.93 -17.30 18.17
C ALA A 65 -16.64 -17.10 18.98
N ALA A 66 -15.46 -17.29 18.37
CA ALA A 66 -14.18 -17.05 19.02
C ALA A 66 -13.82 -15.56 19.11
N PHE A 67 -14.45 -14.69 18.30
CA PHE A 67 -14.23 -13.26 18.37
C PHE A 67 -15.02 -12.61 19.51
N PRO A 68 -14.51 -11.51 20.11
CA PRO A 68 -15.23 -10.79 21.15
C PRO A 68 -16.63 -10.35 20.72
N GLY A 69 -17.67 -10.85 21.38
CA GLY A 69 -19.07 -10.53 21.07
C GLY A 69 -19.69 -11.37 19.94
N GLY A 70 -18.96 -12.38 19.42
CA GLY A 70 -19.48 -13.33 18.43
C GLY A 70 -19.67 -12.76 17.03
N ASP A 71 -19.35 -11.48 16.82
CA ASP A 71 -19.39 -10.83 15.52
C ASP A 71 -18.00 -10.27 15.16
N PRO A 72 -17.26 -10.95 14.27
CA PRO A 72 -15.94 -10.51 13.84
C PRO A 72 -15.92 -9.17 13.09
N LEU A 73 -17.00 -8.77 12.40
CA LEU A 73 -17.04 -7.52 11.63
C LEU A 73 -17.05 -6.28 12.52
N TRP A 74 -17.70 -6.40 13.68
CA TRP A 74 -17.78 -5.35 14.70
C TRP A 74 -16.71 -5.48 15.79
N SER A 75 -15.87 -6.52 15.69
CA SER A 75 -14.73 -6.71 16.57
C SER A 75 -13.56 -5.81 16.20
N SER A 76 -12.68 -5.55 17.17
CA SER A 76 -11.42 -4.82 16.98
C SER A 76 -10.23 -5.69 17.41
N PRO A 77 -9.89 -6.74 16.62
CA PRO A 77 -8.82 -7.65 16.94
C PRO A 77 -7.46 -6.96 16.85
N LEU A 78 -6.49 -7.40 17.65
CA LEU A 78 -5.15 -6.80 17.68
C LEU A 78 -4.45 -6.82 16.32
N VAL A 79 -4.61 -7.89 15.55
CA VAL A 79 -4.01 -8.02 14.22
C VAL A 79 -4.54 -6.99 13.21
N LEU A 80 -5.75 -6.45 13.42
CA LEU A 80 -6.31 -5.37 12.60
C LEU A 80 -5.44 -4.10 12.67
N TRP A 81 -4.84 -3.81 13.83
CA TRP A 81 -4.02 -2.62 14.01
C TRP A 81 -2.76 -2.63 13.17
N VAL A 82 -2.19 -3.82 12.89
CA VAL A 82 -1.10 -3.96 11.93
C VAL A 82 -1.53 -3.43 10.55
N GLY A 83 -2.74 -3.79 10.12
CA GLY A 83 -3.33 -3.31 8.87
C GLY A 83 -3.66 -1.83 8.91
N VAL A 84 -4.13 -1.30 10.04
CA VAL A 84 -4.37 0.15 10.22
C VAL A 84 -3.08 0.95 10.07
N TYR A 85 -2.01 0.54 10.75
CA TYR A 85 -0.70 1.20 10.62
C TYR A 85 -0.17 1.11 9.19
N ALA A 86 -0.29 -0.07 8.56
CA ALA A 86 0.13 -0.27 7.19
C ALA A 86 -0.65 0.58 6.20
N GLY A 87 -1.99 0.65 6.34
CA GLY A 87 -2.84 1.53 5.53
C GLY A 87 -2.51 3.01 5.72
N GLY A 88 -2.16 3.42 6.94
CA GLY A 88 -1.66 4.77 7.22
C GLY A 88 -0.34 5.09 6.53
N ILE A 89 0.60 4.14 6.54
CA ILE A 89 1.88 4.26 5.80
C ILE A 89 1.63 4.35 4.30
N GLU A 90 0.75 3.50 3.75
CA GLU A 90 0.39 3.54 2.32
C GLU A 90 -0.22 4.88 1.92
N LEU A 91 -1.14 5.42 2.72
CA LEU A 91 -1.73 6.74 2.46
C LEU A 91 -0.72 7.88 2.56
N GLY A 92 0.13 7.87 3.59
CA GLY A 92 1.16 8.89 3.76
C GLY A 92 2.15 8.90 2.59
N THR A 93 2.63 7.72 2.21
CA THR A 93 3.59 7.57 1.10
C THR A 93 2.95 7.85 -0.26
N ALA A 94 1.69 7.44 -0.50
CA ALA A 94 0.94 7.83 -1.70
C ALA A 94 0.77 9.35 -1.80
N THR A 95 0.50 10.02 -0.67
CA THR A 95 0.41 11.49 -0.61
C THR A 95 1.74 12.14 -0.96
N CYS A 96 2.87 11.62 -0.44
CA CYS A 96 4.20 12.08 -0.82
C CYS A 96 4.47 11.91 -2.32
N LEU A 97 4.13 10.76 -2.90
CA LEU A 97 4.29 10.50 -4.34
C LEU A 97 3.46 11.45 -5.21
N VAL A 98 2.21 11.72 -4.80
CA VAL A 98 1.36 12.72 -5.47
C VAL A 98 1.96 14.12 -5.36
N ALA A 99 2.46 14.50 -4.18
CA ALA A 99 3.11 15.80 -3.96
C ALA A 99 4.37 15.96 -4.84
N VAL A 100 5.21 14.91 -4.93
CA VAL A 100 6.39 14.89 -5.82
C VAL A 100 5.98 15.05 -7.28
N ALA A 101 4.93 14.34 -7.72
CA ALA A 101 4.44 14.46 -9.11
C ALA A 101 3.88 15.86 -9.43
N ILE A 102 3.17 16.48 -8.49
CA ILE A 102 2.67 17.86 -8.65
C ILE A 102 3.82 18.86 -8.65
N ALA A 103 4.78 18.74 -7.73
CA ALA A 103 5.94 19.62 -7.65
C ALA A 103 6.76 19.56 -8.94
N ARG A 104 7.05 18.35 -9.43
CA ARG A 104 7.71 18.14 -10.72
C ARG A 104 7.00 18.90 -11.84
N ARG A 105 5.69 18.69 -11.99
CA ARG A 105 4.89 19.33 -13.05
C ARG A 105 4.84 20.85 -12.95
N ARG A 106 4.82 21.40 -11.74
CA ARG A 106 4.69 22.85 -11.52
C ARG A 106 5.99 23.60 -11.74
N TYR A 107 7.12 22.94 -11.49
CA TYR A 107 8.43 23.59 -11.45
C TYR A 107 9.38 23.17 -12.57
N GLU A 108 9.12 22.10 -13.35
CA GLU A 108 9.82 21.89 -14.63
C GLU A 108 9.49 23.03 -15.61
N PRO A 109 10.47 23.68 -16.28
CA PRO A 109 11.91 23.34 -16.39
C PRO A 109 12.85 24.08 -15.42
N HIS A 110 12.35 24.82 -14.44
CA HIS A 110 13.12 25.67 -13.53
C HIS A 110 13.77 24.91 -12.34
N LEU A 111 13.67 23.59 -12.30
CA LEU A 111 14.23 22.79 -11.21
C LEU A 111 15.75 22.71 -11.31
N SER A 112 16.44 23.08 -10.23
CA SER A 112 17.87 22.81 -10.11
C SER A 112 18.12 21.31 -9.92
N GLU A 113 19.32 20.86 -10.27
CA GLU A 113 19.75 19.46 -10.09
C GLU A 113 19.63 19.00 -8.62
N SER A 114 19.97 19.88 -7.66
CA SER A 114 19.79 19.61 -6.23
C SER A 114 18.33 19.38 -5.83
N GLN A 115 17.38 20.12 -6.42
CA GLN A 115 15.95 19.95 -6.16
C GLN A 115 15.42 18.66 -6.78
N VAL A 116 15.91 18.28 -7.97
CA VAL A 116 15.58 16.99 -8.60
C VAL A 116 16.05 15.82 -7.74
N HIS A 117 17.27 15.87 -7.19
CA HIS A 117 17.75 14.83 -6.27
C HIS A 117 16.93 14.73 -4.99
N ALA A 118 16.49 15.85 -4.42
CA ALA A 118 15.61 15.84 -3.26
C ALA A 118 14.27 15.17 -3.57
N LEU A 119 13.65 15.49 -4.72
CA LEU A 119 12.41 14.85 -5.16
C LEU A 119 12.57 13.35 -5.36
N LEU A 120 13.66 12.91 -5.99
CA LEU A 120 13.97 11.49 -6.18
C LEU A 120 14.20 10.76 -4.84
N ASN A 121 14.89 11.38 -3.89
CA ASN A 121 15.07 10.79 -2.55
C ASN A 121 13.73 10.60 -1.83
N VAL A 122 12.83 11.59 -1.90
CA VAL A 122 11.49 11.49 -1.31
C VAL A 122 10.69 10.38 -1.99
N GLU A 123 10.77 10.28 -3.31
CA GLU A 123 10.12 9.20 -4.07
C GLU A 123 10.63 7.82 -3.65
N ASP A 124 11.95 7.63 -3.53
CA ASP A 124 12.56 6.35 -3.14
C ASP A 124 12.17 5.95 -1.72
N VAL A 125 12.23 6.88 -0.77
CA VAL A 125 11.81 6.65 0.62
C VAL A 125 10.32 6.31 0.66
N ALA A 126 9.47 7.08 -0.01
CA ALA A 126 8.03 6.81 -0.05
C ALA A 126 7.73 5.43 -0.67
N SER A 127 8.45 5.07 -1.73
CA SER A 127 8.29 3.77 -2.40
C SER A 127 8.72 2.61 -1.49
N MET A 128 9.83 2.76 -0.78
CA MET A 128 10.35 1.74 0.12
C MET A 128 9.39 1.51 1.29
N PHE A 129 8.96 2.57 1.97
CA PHE A 129 8.06 2.44 3.11
C PHE A 129 6.65 1.99 2.71
N GLY A 130 6.11 2.51 1.61
CA GLY A 130 4.80 2.11 1.10
C GLY A 130 4.82 0.66 0.64
N LEU A 131 5.50 0.38 -0.48
CA LEU A 131 5.38 -0.90 -1.17
C LEU A 131 6.07 -2.06 -0.45
N ALA A 132 7.20 -1.82 0.23
CA ALA A 132 7.88 -2.89 0.96
C ALA A 132 7.29 -3.06 2.36
N THR A 133 7.42 -2.05 3.22
CA THR A 133 7.01 -2.17 4.64
C THR A 133 5.49 -2.21 4.80
N GLY A 134 4.78 -1.23 4.21
CA GLY A 134 3.32 -1.16 4.25
C GLY A 134 2.68 -2.34 3.54
N GLY A 135 3.11 -2.64 2.32
CA GLY A 135 2.64 -3.79 1.55
C GLY A 135 2.82 -5.11 2.27
N PHE A 136 4.00 -5.38 2.84
CA PHE A 136 4.23 -6.61 3.60
C PHE A 136 3.35 -6.70 4.85
N ALA A 137 3.19 -5.60 5.59
CA ALA A 137 2.32 -5.57 6.76
C ALA A 137 0.84 -5.80 6.39
N ILE A 138 0.35 -5.26 5.27
CA ILE A 138 -0.99 -5.55 4.74
C ILE A 138 -1.14 -7.05 4.44
N LEU A 139 -0.17 -7.64 3.74
CA LEU A 139 -0.22 -9.06 3.39
C LEU A 139 -0.22 -9.95 4.64
N ILE A 140 0.56 -9.61 5.66
CA ILE A 140 0.51 -10.29 6.96
C ILE A 140 -0.89 -10.16 7.57
N THR A 141 -1.44 -8.95 7.66
CA THR A 141 -2.78 -8.75 8.22
C THR A 141 -3.82 -9.60 7.50
N VAL A 142 -3.87 -9.51 6.17
CA VAL A 142 -4.79 -10.30 5.35
C VAL A 142 -4.57 -11.80 5.57
N GLY A 143 -3.31 -12.25 5.63
CA GLY A 143 -2.96 -13.64 5.90
C GLY A 143 -3.51 -14.15 7.23
N PHE A 144 -3.37 -13.39 8.32
CA PHE A 144 -3.95 -13.74 9.62
C PHE A 144 -5.48 -13.81 9.60
N PHE A 145 -6.15 -12.95 8.84
CA PHE A 145 -7.60 -13.08 8.66
C PHE A 145 -7.94 -14.31 7.80
N LEU A 146 -7.17 -14.63 6.76
CA LEU A 146 -7.41 -15.84 5.98
C LEU A 146 -7.32 -17.14 6.79
N LEU A 147 -6.53 -17.18 7.88
CA LEU A 147 -6.49 -18.33 8.79
C LEU A 147 -7.85 -18.67 9.41
N GLY A 148 -8.77 -17.71 9.52
CA GLY A 148 -10.14 -17.99 9.96
C GLY A 148 -10.88 -18.98 9.04
N HIS A 149 -10.52 -19.06 7.76
CA HIS A 149 -11.09 -20.06 6.84
C HIS A 149 -10.46 -21.45 6.98
N ALA A 150 -9.29 -21.56 7.61
CA ALA A 150 -8.68 -22.86 7.92
C ALA A 150 -9.36 -23.56 9.12
N GLY A 151 -10.34 -22.89 9.76
CA GLY A 151 -11.14 -23.44 10.85
C GLY A 151 -10.66 -23.03 12.24
N ILE A 152 -11.46 -23.39 13.24
CA ILE A 152 -11.26 -22.96 14.63
C ILE A 152 -9.97 -23.52 15.23
N GLU A 153 -9.58 -24.75 14.87
CA GLU A 153 -8.36 -25.39 15.35
C GLU A 153 -7.10 -24.56 15.00
N THR A 154 -7.06 -24.01 13.77
CA THR A 154 -5.96 -23.16 13.31
C THR A 154 -5.92 -21.85 14.09
N VAL A 155 -7.08 -21.22 14.31
CA VAL A 155 -7.19 -19.97 15.08
C VAL A 155 -6.74 -20.19 16.52
N THR A 156 -7.21 -21.26 17.17
CA THR A 156 -6.82 -21.63 18.53
C THR A 156 -5.32 -21.91 18.64
N ALA A 157 -4.74 -22.67 17.71
CA ALA A 157 -3.29 -22.93 17.70
C ALA A 157 -2.47 -21.64 17.60
N VAL A 158 -2.90 -20.68 16.79
CA VAL A 158 -2.26 -19.36 16.69
C VAL A 158 -2.37 -18.59 18.00
N VAL A 159 -3.56 -18.54 18.61
CA VAL A 159 -3.79 -17.87 19.89
C VAL A 159 -2.91 -18.46 21.00
N GLU A 160 -2.81 -19.80 21.07
CA GLU A 160 -1.99 -20.50 22.05
C GLU A 160 -0.48 -20.30 21.84
N SER A 161 -0.04 -20.18 20.58
CA SER A 161 1.37 -19.96 20.24
C SER A 161 1.84 -18.51 20.42
N ALA A 162 0.91 -17.55 20.46
CA ALA A 162 1.24 -16.14 20.51
C ALA A 162 1.36 -15.64 21.97
N PRO A 163 2.35 -14.77 22.29
CA PRO A 163 2.46 -14.16 23.61
C PRO A 163 1.22 -13.34 24.02
N ARG A 164 0.46 -12.89 23.02
CA ARG A 164 -0.77 -12.12 23.18
C ARG A 164 -1.75 -12.54 22.09
N ASP A 165 -3.01 -12.71 22.48
CA ASP A 165 -4.08 -13.08 21.56
C ASP A 165 -4.20 -12.05 20.40
N PRO A 166 -3.90 -12.46 19.15
CA PRO A 166 -3.97 -11.58 17.98
C PRO A 166 -5.42 -11.26 17.56
N TYR A 167 -6.41 -12.07 17.95
CA TYR A 167 -7.83 -11.86 17.67
C TYR A 167 -8.57 -11.22 18.86
N GLY A 168 -7.89 -11.10 19.99
CA GLY A 168 -8.40 -10.51 21.21
C GLY A 168 -8.75 -9.03 21.09
N ARG A 169 -9.62 -8.57 21.98
CA ARG A 169 -10.13 -7.18 22.00
C ARG A 169 -9.00 -6.20 22.31
N THR A 170 -8.95 -5.11 21.54
CA THR A 170 -8.10 -3.96 21.85
C THR A 170 -8.87 -2.88 22.63
N GLY A 171 -8.13 -2.01 23.33
CA GLY A 171 -8.71 -0.92 24.12
C GLY A 171 -9.34 0.21 23.30
N VAL A 172 -9.13 0.22 21.97
CA VAL A 172 -9.67 1.22 21.05
C VAL A 172 -10.67 0.53 20.12
N PRO A 173 -11.97 0.89 20.15
CA PRO A 173 -13.02 0.14 19.45
C PRO A 173 -13.12 0.54 17.97
N VAL A 174 -12.09 0.27 17.17
CA VAL A 174 -12.16 0.44 15.70
C VAL A 174 -12.56 -0.90 15.07
N PRO A 175 -13.78 -1.03 14.53
CA PRO A 175 -14.25 -2.31 13.99
C PRO A 175 -13.63 -2.61 12.63
N VAL A 176 -13.53 -3.90 12.30
CA VAL A 176 -13.02 -4.39 11.00
C VAL A 176 -13.74 -3.73 9.82
N ILE A 177 -15.06 -3.58 9.90
CA ILE A 177 -15.86 -2.95 8.83
C ILE A 177 -15.45 -1.49 8.56
N ALA A 178 -15.12 -0.72 9.61
CA ALA A 178 -14.71 0.67 9.45
C ALA A 178 -13.34 0.76 8.77
N VAL A 179 -12.39 -0.11 9.16
CA VAL A 179 -11.07 -0.17 8.53
C VAL A 179 -11.17 -0.59 7.07
N GLY A 180 -11.96 -1.61 6.76
CA GLY A 180 -12.14 -2.06 5.38
C GLY A 180 -12.83 -1.03 4.49
N ALA A 181 -13.86 -0.34 5.01
CA ALA A 181 -14.51 0.74 4.28
C ALA A 181 -13.54 1.91 4.00
N ALA A 182 -12.76 2.33 5.00
CA ALA A 182 -11.73 3.35 4.83
C ALA A 182 -10.69 2.91 3.79
N ALA A 183 -10.19 1.68 3.88
CA ALA A 183 -9.22 1.13 2.94
C ALA A 183 -9.76 1.08 1.49
N ALA A 184 -11.04 0.71 1.30
CA ALA A 184 -11.68 0.72 -0.01
C ALA A 184 -11.78 2.13 -0.60
N ILE A 185 -12.23 3.10 0.20
CA ILE A 185 -12.32 4.52 -0.21
C ILE A 185 -10.92 5.04 -0.58
N SER A 186 -9.94 4.80 0.28
CA SER A 186 -8.55 5.18 0.07
C SER A 186 -7.98 4.55 -1.20
N SER A 187 -8.24 3.27 -1.45
CA SER A 187 -7.81 2.59 -2.68
C SER A 187 -8.35 3.28 -3.93
N CYS A 188 -9.64 3.63 -3.95
CA CYS A 188 -10.26 4.35 -5.06
C CYS A 188 -9.64 5.75 -5.28
N VAL A 189 -9.41 6.50 -4.20
CA VAL A 189 -8.81 7.84 -4.25
C VAL A 189 -7.38 7.77 -4.80
N VAL A 190 -6.55 6.86 -4.28
CA VAL A 190 -5.16 6.67 -4.72
C VAL A 190 -5.11 6.21 -6.17
N TYR A 191 -6.00 5.31 -6.59
CA TYR A 191 -6.11 4.88 -7.98
C TYR A 191 -6.48 6.05 -8.91
N ALA A 192 -7.50 6.82 -8.55
CA ALA A 192 -7.94 7.98 -9.33
C ALA A 192 -6.81 9.02 -9.46
N ALA A 193 -6.07 9.29 -8.38
CA ALA A 193 -4.90 10.16 -8.40
C ALA A 193 -3.81 9.63 -9.35
N GLY A 194 -3.50 8.32 -9.29
CA GLY A 194 -2.56 7.68 -10.21
C GLY A 194 -2.99 7.80 -11.68
N ARG A 195 -4.28 7.62 -11.97
CA ARG A 195 -4.81 7.77 -13.34
C ARG A 195 -4.79 9.21 -13.84
N TYR A 196 -5.14 10.18 -12.99
CA TYR A 196 -5.04 11.60 -13.30
C TYR A 196 -3.60 12.03 -13.61
N LEU A 197 -2.63 11.49 -12.86
CA LEU A 197 -1.21 11.71 -13.11
C LEU A 197 -0.68 10.97 -14.35
N SER A 198 -1.35 9.92 -14.84
CA SER A 198 -0.94 9.22 -16.07
C SER A 198 -1.54 9.82 -17.35
N SER A 199 -2.63 10.58 -17.26
CA SER A 199 -3.39 11.09 -18.42
C SER A 199 -2.89 12.44 -18.96
N LYS A 200 -1.85 13.01 -18.37
CA LYS A 200 -1.26 14.32 -18.71
C LYS A 200 0.26 14.19 -18.71
#